data_AF-A0A6G7J2H3-F1
#
_entry.id   AF-A0A6G7J2H3-F1
#
_cell.length_a   1.000
_cell.length_b   1.000
_cell.length_c   1.000
_cell.angle_alpha   90.00
_cell.angle_beta   90.00
_cell.angle_gamma   90.00
#
_symmetry.space_group_name_H-M   'P 1'
#
loop_
_entity.id
_entity.type
_entity.pdbx_description
1 polymer ?
#
loop_
_entity_poly.entity_id
_entity_poly.type
_entity_poly.pdbx_seq_one_letter_code
_entity_poly.pdbx_strand_id
1 'polypeptide(L)'
;MKIIKTSVLLIVVLYLTGCASKYRTIQPGGLNYISTNEVGGISLQYRYDLLDKKYEKKEEKNGVKLVAVKITNNSDRDIMFGKDVALEYENGNGVYIMENEKVFKTLKQSPASYLWYLLLTPLNLYTSKPGPNGLPVETSSTPIGLVLGPGIAGGNMIVAGSANKKLKTELLEYNISGTVIKKGETKYGLIGIRTDTYDALKLKIQ
;
A
#
# COMPACT_ATOMS: atom_id res chain seq x y z
N MET A 1 27.90 -28.70 9.77
CA MET A 1 27.37 -28.58 8.38
C MET A 1 25.84 -28.55 8.27
N LYS A 2 25.06 -29.38 8.99
CA LYS A 2 23.58 -29.37 8.88
C LYS A 2 22.95 -28.02 9.28
N ILE A 3 23.43 -27.39 10.37
CA ILE A 3 22.91 -26.11 10.89
C ILE A 3 23.12 -24.96 9.89
N ILE A 4 24.28 -24.88 9.23
CA ILE A 4 24.59 -23.86 8.22
C ILE A 4 23.66 -23.98 7.00
N LYS A 5 23.37 -25.21 6.55
CA LYS A 5 22.45 -25.46 5.41
C LYS A 5 21.01 -25.05 5.73
N THR A 6 20.54 -25.32 6.96
CA THR A 6 19.22 -24.86 7.42
C THR A 6 19.12 -23.35 7.58
N SER A 7 20.18 -22.68 8.05
CA SER A 7 20.20 -21.21 8.18
C SER A 7 20.17 -20.51 6.82
N VAL A 8 20.90 -21.02 5.82
CA VAL A 8 20.89 -20.47 4.45
C VAL A 8 19.51 -20.64 3.80
N LEU A 9 18.85 -21.79 4.00
CA LEU A 9 17.50 -22.04 3.49
C LEU A 9 16.46 -21.09 4.13
N LEU A 10 16.56 -20.83 5.43
CA LEU A 10 15.68 -19.90 6.15
C LEU A 10 15.87 -18.46 5.67
N ILE A 11 17.11 -18.06 5.39
CA ILE A 11 17.44 -16.75 4.81
C ILE A 11 16.82 -16.61 3.41
N VAL A 12 16.92 -17.63 2.56
CA VAL A 12 16.29 -17.63 1.22
C VAL A 12 14.76 -17.53 1.31
N VAL A 13 14.12 -18.26 2.24
CA VAL A 13 12.66 -18.18 2.46
C VAL A 13 12.22 -16.80 2.95
N LEU A 14 13.02 -16.13 3.79
CA LEU A 14 12.76 -14.76 4.23
C LEU A 14 12.84 -13.77 3.05
N TYR A 15 13.75 -13.97 2.09
CA TYR A 15 13.84 -13.15 0.88
C TYR A 15 12.67 -13.38 -0.11
N LEU A 16 12.06 -14.56 -0.12
CA LEU A 16 10.88 -14.84 -0.97
C LEU A 16 9.61 -14.08 -0.53
N THR A 17 9.58 -13.54 0.70
CA THR A 17 8.52 -12.60 1.13
C THR A 17 8.71 -11.18 0.61
N GLY A 18 9.84 -10.91 -0.05
CA GLY A 18 10.21 -9.59 -0.55
C GLY A 18 9.49 -9.17 -1.83
N CYS A 19 8.75 -10.04 -2.49
CA CYS A 19 8.11 -9.75 -3.78
C CYS A 19 7.16 -8.54 -3.75
N ALA A 20 6.99 -7.92 -4.92
CA ALA A 20 6.05 -6.85 -5.14
C ALA A 20 4.63 -7.32 -4.89
N SER A 21 3.88 -6.50 -4.15
CA SER A 21 2.46 -6.74 -3.94
C SER A 21 1.66 -6.06 -5.04
N LYS A 22 0.57 -6.67 -5.48
CA LYS A 22 -0.41 -5.98 -6.32
C LYS A 22 -1.16 -4.96 -5.46
N TYR A 23 -1.67 -3.91 -6.09
CA TYR A 23 -2.59 -2.98 -5.45
C TYR A 23 -4.02 -3.38 -5.81
N ARG A 24 -4.85 -3.59 -4.79
CA ARG A 24 -6.29 -3.80 -4.95
C ARG A 24 -6.97 -2.43 -4.97
N THR A 25 -7.67 -2.14 -6.06
CA THR A 25 -8.47 -0.92 -6.21
C THR A 25 -9.53 -0.87 -5.12
N ILE A 26 -9.66 0.27 -4.45
CA ILE A 26 -10.53 0.45 -3.28
C ILE A 26 -11.99 0.65 -3.71
N GLN A 27 -12.22 1.44 -4.76
CA GLN A 27 -13.57 1.80 -5.26
C GLN A 27 -14.50 2.28 -4.12
N PRO A 28 -14.29 3.50 -3.58
CA PRO A 28 -15.03 4.01 -2.41
C PRO A 28 -16.55 3.85 -2.48
N GLY A 29 -17.16 4.02 -3.67
CA GLY A 29 -18.61 3.89 -3.86
C GLY A 29 -19.17 2.48 -3.61
N GLY A 30 -18.35 1.44 -3.63
CA GLY A 30 -18.75 0.05 -3.38
C GLY A 30 -18.40 -0.46 -1.98
N LEU A 31 -17.83 0.37 -1.11
CA LEU A 31 -17.45 -0.04 0.23
C LEU A 31 -18.65 -0.14 1.17
N ASN A 32 -18.63 -1.14 2.05
CA ASN A 32 -19.47 -1.13 3.24
C ASN A 32 -18.80 -0.25 4.31
N TYR A 33 -19.41 0.88 4.61
CA TYR A 33 -18.96 1.82 5.62
C TYR A 33 -19.55 1.45 6.98
N ILE A 34 -18.69 1.28 7.98
CA ILE A 34 -19.09 0.79 9.31
C ILE A 34 -19.22 1.90 10.35
N SER A 35 -18.60 3.04 10.11
CA SER A 35 -18.60 4.18 11.02
C SER A 35 -19.38 5.33 10.43
N THR A 36 -20.21 5.98 11.26
CA THR A 36 -21.08 7.08 10.84
C THR A 36 -21.08 8.20 11.88
N ASN A 37 -21.19 9.44 11.41
CA ASN A 37 -21.34 10.64 12.21
C ASN A 37 -22.23 11.63 11.43
N GLU A 38 -23.09 12.38 12.12
CA GLU A 38 -23.96 13.37 11.48
C GLU A 38 -23.98 14.66 12.29
N VAL A 39 -23.81 15.79 11.61
CA VAL A 39 -23.87 17.12 12.23
C VAL A 39 -24.37 18.16 11.24
N GLY A 40 -25.30 19.02 11.66
CA GLY A 40 -25.81 20.13 10.83
C GLY A 40 -26.40 19.70 9.47
N GLY A 41 -27.02 18.52 9.40
CA GLY A 41 -27.56 17.97 8.16
C GLY A 41 -26.50 17.41 7.20
N ILE A 42 -25.28 17.15 7.68
CA ILE A 42 -24.20 16.59 6.88
C ILE A 42 -23.80 15.26 7.53
N SER A 43 -23.84 14.18 6.77
CA SER A 43 -23.46 12.86 7.26
C SER A 43 -22.09 12.44 6.72
N LEU A 44 -21.22 11.98 7.62
CA LEU A 44 -19.97 11.33 7.32
C LEU A 44 -20.10 9.84 7.56
N GLN A 45 -19.68 9.07 6.58
CA GLN A 45 -19.39 7.65 6.72
C GLN A 45 -17.93 7.42 6.37
N TYR A 46 -17.22 6.61 7.15
CA TYR A 46 -15.80 6.36 6.90
C TYR A 46 -15.37 4.92 7.17
N ARG A 47 -14.22 4.56 6.59
CA ARG A 47 -13.61 3.24 6.75
C ARG A 47 -12.09 3.31 6.67
N TYR A 48 -11.45 2.71 7.67
CA TYR A 48 -10.02 2.44 7.73
C TYR A 48 -9.70 1.04 7.13
N ASP A 49 -8.41 0.66 7.15
CA ASP A 49 -7.93 -0.68 6.76
C ASP A 49 -8.33 -1.06 5.33
N LEU A 50 -7.98 -0.18 4.39
CA LEU A 50 -8.30 -0.34 2.97
C LEU A 50 -7.20 -1.07 2.20
N LEU A 51 -5.96 -0.99 2.68
CA LEU A 51 -4.78 -1.49 2.00
C LEU A 51 -4.41 -2.89 2.50
N ASP A 52 -3.72 -3.66 1.67
CA ASP A 52 -3.26 -5.00 2.01
C ASP A 52 -1.73 -5.15 1.87
N LYS A 53 -1.18 -6.13 2.58
CA LYS A 53 0.20 -6.64 2.37
C LYS A 53 1.24 -5.53 2.51
N LYS A 54 1.91 -5.16 1.41
CA LYS A 54 3.04 -4.23 1.44
C LYS A 54 2.59 -2.77 1.60
N TYR A 55 1.36 -2.44 1.21
CA TYR A 55 0.81 -1.11 1.40
C TYR A 55 0.32 -0.90 2.84
N GLU A 56 -0.34 -1.90 3.42
CA GLU A 56 -0.69 -1.95 4.84
C GLU A 56 0.56 -1.80 5.73
N LYS A 57 1.60 -2.59 5.49
CA LYS A 57 2.90 -2.44 6.19
C LYS A 57 3.52 -1.05 6.03
N LYS A 58 3.23 -0.35 4.93
CA LYS A 58 3.70 1.02 4.69
C LYS A 58 2.86 2.04 5.45
N GLU A 59 1.58 1.79 5.67
CA GLU A 59 0.75 2.61 6.55
C GLU A 59 1.28 2.57 7.98
N GLU A 60 1.48 1.36 8.51
CA GLU A 60 2.02 1.13 9.85
C GLU A 60 3.44 1.72 10.00
N LYS A 61 4.35 1.41 9.06
CA LYS A 61 5.74 1.84 9.17
C LYS A 61 5.90 3.37 9.15
N ASN A 62 5.01 4.08 8.46
CA ASN A 62 5.16 5.52 8.25
C ASN A 62 4.16 6.36 9.06
N GLY A 63 3.30 5.76 9.88
CA GLY A 63 2.26 6.45 10.64
C GLY A 63 1.30 7.22 9.74
N VAL A 64 0.83 6.58 8.68
CA VAL A 64 -0.14 7.15 7.74
C VAL A 64 -1.25 6.14 7.51
N LYS A 65 -2.51 6.55 7.70
CA LYS A 65 -3.67 5.72 7.38
C LYS A 65 -4.41 6.31 6.19
N LEU A 66 -4.68 5.49 5.18
CA LEU A 66 -5.57 5.79 4.08
C LEU A 66 -7.01 5.46 4.50
N VAL A 67 -7.88 6.46 4.40
CA VAL A 67 -9.26 6.39 4.86
C VAL A 67 -10.18 6.72 3.71
N ALA A 68 -11.22 5.92 3.55
CA ALA A 68 -12.28 6.16 2.61
C ALA A 68 -13.35 6.93 3.35
N VAL A 69 -13.79 8.03 2.76
CA VAL A 69 -14.86 8.86 3.31
C VAL A 69 -16.00 8.93 2.31
N LYS A 70 -17.20 8.98 2.83
CA LYS A 70 -18.43 9.24 2.10
C LYS A 70 -19.13 10.35 2.84
N ILE A 71 -19.35 11.47 2.16
CA ILE A 71 -19.98 12.65 2.74
C ILE A 71 -21.26 12.90 1.97
N THR A 72 -22.38 12.93 2.67
CA THR A 72 -23.68 13.28 2.11
C THR A 72 -24.12 14.61 2.70
N ASN A 73 -24.40 15.58 1.83
CA ASN A 73 -24.88 16.90 2.23
C ASN A 73 -26.41 16.93 2.17
N ASN A 74 -27.07 16.75 3.31
CA ASN A 74 -28.53 16.91 3.44
C ASN A 74 -28.91 18.31 3.97
N SER A 75 -27.97 19.24 4.06
CA SER A 75 -28.23 20.60 4.50
C SER A 75 -28.98 21.41 3.42
N ASP A 76 -29.28 22.67 3.72
CA ASP A 76 -29.99 23.58 2.81
C ASP A 76 -29.08 24.37 1.86
N ARG A 77 -27.75 24.21 1.97
CA ARG A 77 -26.73 24.91 1.18
C ARG A 77 -25.65 23.98 0.64
N ASP A 78 -24.92 24.46 -0.36
CA ASP A 78 -23.69 23.82 -0.80
C ASP A 78 -22.59 23.98 0.27
N ILE A 79 -21.73 22.98 0.37
CA ILE A 79 -20.60 22.95 1.33
C ILE A 79 -19.31 22.61 0.61
N MET A 80 -18.18 23.15 1.09
CA MET A 80 -16.85 22.79 0.61
C MET A 80 -16.06 22.05 1.69
N PHE A 81 -15.64 20.82 1.37
CA PHE A 81 -14.83 20.02 2.29
C PHE A 81 -13.41 20.60 2.42
N GLY A 82 -12.95 20.78 3.66
CA GLY A 82 -11.71 21.47 4.02
C GLY A 82 -11.86 22.98 4.24
N LYS A 83 -13.02 23.58 3.92
CA LYS A 83 -13.30 25.00 4.17
C LYS A 83 -14.51 25.21 5.08
N ASP A 84 -15.68 24.72 4.69
CA ASP A 84 -16.92 24.85 5.48
C ASP A 84 -17.06 23.68 6.47
N VAL A 85 -16.48 22.53 6.12
CA VAL A 85 -16.53 21.31 6.93
C VAL A 85 -15.17 20.65 6.94
N ALA A 86 -14.71 20.22 8.10
CA ALA A 86 -13.45 19.51 8.30
C ALA A 86 -13.67 18.21 9.09
N LEU A 87 -12.60 17.41 9.21
CA LEU A 87 -12.57 16.25 10.10
C LEU A 87 -11.86 16.60 11.40
N GLU A 88 -12.39 16.07 12.49
CA GLU A 88 -11.73 16.02 13.79
C GLU A 88 -11.85 14.60 14.37
N TYR A 89 -10.97 14.27 15.30
CA TYR A 89 -11.11 13.06 16.09
C TYR A 89 -12.20 13.25 17.14
N GLU A 90 -12.79 12.15 17.62
CA GLU A 90 -13.82 12.21 18.68
C GLU A 90 -13.34 12.93 19.95
N ASN A 91 -12.05 12.86 20.25
CA ASN A 91 -11.41 13.57 21.37
C ASN A 91 -11.25 15.10 21.15
N GLY A 92 -11.71 15.64 20.01
CA GLY A 92 -11.65 17.07 19.67
C GLY A 92 -10.33 17.52 19.03
N ASN A 93 -9.34 16.63 18.88
CA ASN A 93 -8.10 16.97 18.17
C ASN A 93 -8.36 17.08 16.67
N GLY A 94 -7.76 18.09 16.03
CA GLY A 94 -7.86 18.26 14.58
C GLY A 94 -7.20 17.11 13.82
N VAL A 95 -7.83 16.68 12.72
CA VAL A 95 -7.28 15.66 11.83
C VAL A 95 -6.39 16.33 10.79
N TYR A 96 -5.11 15.95 10.75
CA TYR A 96 -4.19 16.42 9.70
C TYR A 96 -4.34 15.56 8.44
N ILE A 97 -5.14 16.05 7.49
CA ILE A 97 -5.28 15.47 6.16
C ILE A 97 -4.05 15.84 5.32
N MET A 98 -3.35 14.81 4.84
CA MET A 98 -2.16 14.94 4.03
C MET A 98 -2.50 15.18 2.56
N GLU A 99 -1.66 15.96 1.88
CA GLU A 99 -1.72 16.09 0.42
C GLU A 99 -1.50 14.74 -0.29
N ASN A 100 -2.28 14.49 -1.35
CA ASN A 100 -2.27 13.21 -2.07
C ASN A 100 -0.90 12.80 -2.59
N GLU A 101 -0.08 13.74 -3.08
CA GLU A 101 1.27 13.42 -3.56
C GLU A 101 2.19 12.98 -2.40
N LYS A 102 2.00 13.54 -1.20
CA LYS A 102 2.74 13.14 0.01
C LYS A 102 2.29 11.76 0.49
N VAL A 103 0.99 11.49 0.46
CA VAL A 103 0.42 10.16 0.75
C VAL A 103 1.01 9.13 -0.22
N PHE A 104 0.95 9.40 -1.52
CA PHE A 104 1.50 8.54 -2.56
C PHE A 104 2.99 8.25 -2.34
N LYS A 105 3.82 9.28 -2.15
CA LYS A 105 5.26 9.11 -1.91
C LYS A 105 5.57 8.28 -0.66
N THR A 106 4.73 8.38 0.37
CA THR A 106 4.89 7.67 1.64
C THR A 106 4.50 6.20 1.52
N LEU A 107 3.37 5.92 0.86
CA LEU A 107 2.77 4.59 0.80
C LEU A 107 3.24 3.75 -0.39
N LYS A 108 3.81 4.36 -1.45
CA LYS A 108 4.27 3.60 -2.62
C LYS A 108 5.30 2.51 -2.28
N GLN A 109 5.26 1.43 -3.04
CA GLN A 109 6.33 0.43 -3.06
C GLN A 109 7.58 1.03 -3.71
N SER A 110 8.78 0.56 -3.32
CA SER A 110 10.04 1.00 -3.93
C SER A 110 10.48 0.02 -5.02
N PRO A 111 10.30 0.30 -6.32
CA PRO A 111 10.67 -0.65 -7.38
C PRO A 111 12.19 -0.87 -7.43
N ALA A 112 12.99 0.18 -7.18
CA ALA A 112 14.44 0.09 -7.18
C ALA A 112 14.99 -0.90 -6.14
N SER A 113 14.25 -1.15 -5.05
CA SER A 113 14.66 -2.15 -4.05
C SER A 113 14.71 -3.58 -4.61
N TYR A 114 14.06 -3.86 -5.74
CA TYR A 114 14.13 -5.18 -6.37
C TYR A 114 15.38 -5.37 -7.23
N LEU A 115 16.17 -4.33 -7.48
CA LEU A 115 17.47 -4.46 -8.15
C LEU A 115 18.46 -5.28 -7.31
N TRP A 116 18.23 -5.44 -6.01
CA TRP A 116 19.01 -6.36 -5.18
C TRP A 116 18.92 -7.81 -5.64
N TYR A 117 17.87 -8.22 -6.36
CA TYR A 117 17.80 -9.55 -6.98
C TYR A 117 18.84 -9.73 -8.10
N LEU A 118 19.43 -8.66 -8.64
CA LEU A 118 20.56 -8.77 -9.59
C LEU A 118 21.79 -9.38 -8.94
N LEU A 119 21.90 -9.41 -7.61
CA LEU A 119 22.97 -10.14 -6.92
C LEU A 119 22.87 -11.67 -7.09
N LEU A 120 21.75 -12.18 -7.61
CA LEU A 120 21.57 -13.59 -7.99
C LEU A 120 22.14 -13.89 -9.40
N THR A 121 22.57 -12.88 -10.14
CA THR A 121 23.11 -13.02 -11.51
C THR A 121 24.31 -13.98 -11.63
N PRO A 122 25.31 -13.99 -10.73
CA PRO A 122 26.46 -14.89 -10.85
C PRO A 122 26.19 -16.33 -10.39
N LEU A 123 24.94 -16.71 -10.10
CA LEU A 123 24.60 -18.06 -9.64
C LEU A 123 24.72 -19.10 -10.78
N ASN A 124 25.37 -20.21 -10.46
CA ASN A 124 25.48 -21.39 -11.33
C ASN A 124 24.82 -22.60 -10.65
N LEU A 125 24.19 -23.45 -11.45
CA LEU A 125 23.68 -24.75 -11.04
C LEU A 125 24.70 -25.82 -11.40
N TYR A 126 25.18 -26.54 -10.39
CA TYR A 126 26.16 -27.60 -10.54
C TYR A 126 25.48 -28.97 -10.40
N THR A 127 25.76 -29.89 -11.32
CA THR A 127 25.35 -31.30 -11.19
C THR A 127 26.57 -32.18 -10.93
N SER A 128 26.45 -33.17 -10.06
CA SER A 128 27.55 -34.08 -9.73
C SER A 128 27.09 -35.54 -9.80
N LYS A 129 28.00 -36.42 -10.22
CA LYS A 129 27.80 -37.88 -10.21
C LYS A 129 28.84 -38.54 -9.31
N PRO A 130 28.57 -39.74 -8.75
CA PRO A 130 29.58 -40.49 -8.00
C PRO A 130 30.75 -40.86 -8.91
N GLY A 131 31.96 -40.46 -8.55
CA GLY A 131 33.19 -40.83 -9.26
C GLY A 131 33.68 -42.23 -8.88
N PRO A 132 34.72 -42.74 -9.57
CA PRO A 132 35.27 -44.09 -9.35
C PRO A 132 35.73 -44.36 -7.91
N ASN A 133 36.07 -43.30 -7.17
CA ASN A 133 36.55 -43.37 -5.78
C ASN A 133 35.45 -43.07 -4.75
N GLY A 134 34.17 -43.04 -5.17
CA GLY A 134 33.02 -42.66 -4.34
C GLY A 134 32.89 -41.16 -4.06
N LEU A 135 33.87 -40.35 -4.46
CA LEU A 135 33.83 -38.88 -4.34
C LEU A 135 32.96 -38.27 -5.46
N PRO A 136 32.14 -37.24 -5.15
CA PRO A 136 31.34 -36.56 -6.16
C PRO A 136 32.23 -35.82 -7.15
N VAL A 137 32.02 -36.08 -8.45
CA VAL A 137 32.69 -35.38 -9.55
C VAL A 137 31.66 -34.48 -10.24
N GLU A 138 31.98 -33.19 -10.36
CA GLU A 138 31.15 -32.23 -11.07
C GLU A 138 31.05 -32.64 -12.55
N THR A 139 29.82 -32.71 -13.05
CA THR A 139 29.51 -33.16 -14.41
C THR A 139 29.07 -32.01 -15.30
N SER A 140 28.43 -30.97 -14.74
CA SER A 140 28.05 -29.78 -15.50
C SER A 140 27.87 -28.54 -14.61
N SER A 141 28.07 -27.37 -15.21
CA SER A 141 27.75 -26.06 -14.64
C SER A 141 26.83 -25.30 -15.61
N THR A 142 25.68 -24.83 -15.13
CA THR A 142 24.70 -24.07 -15.92
C THR A 142 24.46 -22.71 -15.25
N PRO A 143 24.72 -21.57 -15.94
CA PRO A 143 24.61 -20.23 -15.37
C PRO A 143 23.14 -19.77 -15.28
N ILE A 144 22.37 -20.35 -14.36
CA ILE A 144 20.95 -20.03 -14.17
C ILE A 144 20.72 -18.59 -13.65
N GLY A 145 21.73 -17.99 -13.01
CA GLY A 145 21.66 -16.67 -12.43
C GLY A 145 21.39 -15.56 -13.44
N LEU A 146 21.90 -15.70 -14.67
CA LEU A 146 21.74 -14.73 -15.76
C LEU A 146 20.27 -14.47 -16.12
N VAL A 147 19.42 -15.46 -15.92
CA VAL A 147 17.97 -15.32 -16.13
C VAL A 147 17.26 -15.05 -14.79
N LEU A 148 17.67 -15.74 -13.73
CA LEU A 148 17.00 -15.67 -12.43
C LEU A 148 17.04 -14.27 -11.82
N GLY A 149 18.23 -13.66 -11.71
CA GLY A 149 18.40 -12.35 -11.07
C GLY A 149 17.65 -11.24 -11.82
N PRO A 150 17.95 -11.00 -13.11
CA PRO A 150 17.25 -10.01 -13.92
C PRO A 150 15.75 -10.29 -14.05
N GLY A 151 15.34 -11.55 -14.21
CA GLY A 151 13.93 -11.93 -14.35
C GLY A 151 13.11 -11.59 -13.10
N ILE A 152 13.62 -11.93 -11.92
CA ILE A 152 12.95 -11.58 -10.65
C ILE A 152 12.96 -10.07 -10.44
N ALA A 153 14.10 -9.40 -10.65
CA ALA A 153 14.21 -7.94 -10.49
C ALA A 153 13.19 -7.21 -11.39
N GLY A 154 13.22 -7.49 -12.69
CA GLY A 154 12.35 -6.87 -13.69
C GLY A 154 10.87 -7.16 -13.42
N GLY A 155 10.51 -8.42 -13.14
CA GLY A 155 9.13 -8.80 -12.85
C GLY A 155 8.55 -8.05 -11.65
N ASN A 156 9.30 -7.95 -10.55
CA ASN A 156 8.87 -7.21 -9.36
C ASN A 156 8.79 -5.70 -9.60
N MET A 157 9.72 -5.12 -10.36
CA MET A 157 9.68 -3.70 -10.72
C MET A 157 8.43 -3.35 -11.52
N ILE A 158 8.04 -4.19 -12.50
CA ILE A 158 6.83 -3.99 -13.30
C ILE A 158 5.58 -4.05 -12.41
N VAL A 159 5.46 -5.08 -11.57
CA VAL A 159 4.31 -5.24 -10.68
C VAL A 159 4.18 -4.05 -9.72
N ALA A 160 5.27 -3.65 -9.06
CA ALA A 160 5.25 -2.52 -8.14
C ALA A 160 5.00 -1.18 -8.86
N GLY A 161 5.57 -0.98 -10.05
CA GLY A 161 5.33 0.21 -10.87
C GLY A 161 3.86 0.34 -11.24
N SER A 162 3.25 -0.75 -11.73
CA SER A 162 1.82 -0.80 -12.06
C SER A 162 0.94 -0.57 -10.83
N ALA A 163 1.23 -1.24 -9.72
CA ALA A 163 0.51 -1.09 -8.46
C ALA A 163 0.57 0.35 -7.93
N ASN A 164 1.75 0.98 -7.95
CA ASN A 164 1.93 2.37 -7.56
C ASN A 164 1.16 3.34 -8.46
N LYS A 165 1.13 3.09 -9.78
CA LYS A 165 0.34 3.91 -10.70
C LYS A 165 -1.14 3.88 -10.33
N LYS A 166 -1.70 2.70 -10.03
CA LYS A 166 -3.10 2.56 -9.60
C LYS A 166 -3.40 3.31 -8.30
N LEU A 167 -2.55 3.16 -7.28
CA LEU A 167 -2.69 3.92 -6.03
C LEU A 167 -2.70 5.43 -6.29
N LYS A 168 -1.76 5.93 -7.10
CA LYS A 168 -1.70 7.36 -7.45
C LYS A 168 -2.96 7.83 -8.17
N THR A 169 -3.45 7.03 -9.11
CA THR A 169 -4.69 7.35 -9.84
C THR A 169 -5.88 7.45 -8.90
N GLU A 170 -6.11 6.47 -8.01
CA GLU A 170 -7.24 6.52 -7.07
C GLU A 170 -7.14 7.70 -6.10
N LEU A 171 -5.94 8.02 -5.58
CA LEU A 171 -5.75 9.18 -4.71
C LEU A 171 -6.15 10.49 -5.42
N LEU A 172 -5.83 10.63 -6.71
CA LEU A 172 -6.17 11.83 -7.48
C LEU A 172 -7.64 11.87 -7.89
N GLU A 173 -8.18 10.73 -8.33
CA GLU A 173 -9.58 10.60 -8.77
C GLU A 173 -10.57 10.84 -7.62
N TYR A 174 -10.26 10.30 -6.43
CA TYR A 174 -11.10 10.43 -5.23
C TYR A 174 -10.58 11.52 -4.28
N ASN A 175 -9.92 12.57 -4.78
CA ASN A 175 -9.56 13.70 -3.95
C ASN A 175 -10.82 14.49 -3.57
N ILE A 176 -11.17 14.48 -2.29
CA ILE A 176 -12.32 15.23 -1.77
C ILE A 176 -11.92 16.60 -1.17
N SER A 177 -10.64 16.84 -0.92
CA SER A 177 -10.15 18.09 -0.34
C SER A 177 -10.39 19.26 -1.28
N GLY A 178 -11.09 20.30 -0.81
CA GLY A 178 -11.46 21.48 -1.59
C GLY A 178 -12.62 21.25 -2.57
N THR A 179 -13.27 20.08 -2.54
CA THR A 179 -14.43 19.82 -3.40
C THR A 179 -15.70 20.43 -2.84
N VAL A 180 -16.54 20.95 -3.73
CA VAL A 180 -17.91 21.39 -3.39
C VAL A 180 -18.83 20.17 -3.45
N ILE A 181 -19.61 19.99 -2.39
CA ILE A 181 -20.64 18.96 -2.25
C ILE A 181 -21.98 19.70 -2.28
N LYS A 182 -22.72 19.55 -3.37
CA LYS A 182 -23.99 20.26 -3.55
C LYS A 182 -25.04 19.79 -2.55
N LYS A 183 -26.03 20.62 -2.28
CA LYS A 183 -27.23 20.20 -1.54
C LYS A 183 -27.83 18.91 -2.12
N GLY A 184 -28.07 17.92 -1.27
CA GLY A 184 -28.58 16.59 -1.62
C GLY A 184 -27.55 15.64 -2.25
N GLU A 185 -26.30 16.07 -2.44
CA GLU A 185 -25.27 15.28 -3.09
C GLU A 185 -24.52 14.38 -2.09
N THR A 186 -24.11 13.20 -2.57
CA THR A 186 -23.11 12.36 -1.90
C THR A 186 -21.82 12.36 -2.70
N LYS A 187 -20.70 12.66 -2.03
CA LYS A 187 -19.36 12.52 -2.58
C LYS A 187 -18.58 11.44 -1.83
N TYR A 188 -17.73 10.75 -2.58
CA TYR A 188 -16.81 9.76 -2.04
C TYR A 188 -15.38 10.28 -2.19
N GLY A 189 -14.55 9.99 -1.19
CA GLY A 189 -13.18 10.46 -1.14
C GLY A 189 -12.22 9.42 -0.57
N LEU A 190 -10.96 9.56 -0.94
CA LEU A 190 -9.82 8.92 -0.29
C LEU A 190 -8.93 10.01 0.30
N ILE A 191 -8.63 9.88 1.59
CA ILE A 191 -7.77 10.82 2.31
C ILE A 191 -6.67 10.05 3.02
N GLY A 192 -5.46 10.60 3.04
CA GLY A 192 -4.40 10.10 3.91
C GLY A 192 -4.34 10.94 5.18
N ILE A 193 -4.34 10.30 6.34
CA ILE A 193 -4.25 10.94 7.65
C ILE A 193 -2.93 10.52 8.30
N ARG A 194 -2.22 11.46 8.91
CA ARG A 194 -1.04 11.15 9.72
C ARG A 194 -1.47 10.70 11.12
N THR A 195 -1.40 9.40 11.38
CA THR A 195 -1.72 8.79 12.67
C THR A 195 -1.22 7.36 12.74
N ASP A 196 -0.93 6.89 13.96
CA ASP A 196 -0.62 5.50 14.29
C ASP A 196 -1.85 4.75 14.86
N THR A 197 -2.97 5.46 15.06
CA THR A 197 -4.19 4.96 15.69
C THR A 197 -5.36 4.87 14.70
N TYR A 198 -6.44 4.24 15.16
CA TYR A 198 -7.71 4.12 14.44
C TYR A 198 -8.81 4.94 15.13
N ASP A 199 -8.44 6.11 15.65
CA ASP A 199 -9.36 6.94 16.41
C ASP A 199 -10.57 7.36 15.57
N ALA A 200 -11.73 7.36 16.21
CA ALA A 200 -12.97 7.68 15.55
C ALA A 200 -12.96 9.12 14.99
N LEU A 201 -13.46 9.27 13.77
CA LEU A 201 -13.57 10.54 13.07
C LEU A 201 -15.00 11.10 13.19
N LYS A 202 -15.11 12.41 13.31
CA LYS A 202 -16.36 13.15 13.22
C LYS A 202 -16.20 14.41 12.35
N LEU A 203 -17.33 14.94 11.91
CA LEU A 203 -17.38 16.20 11.18
C LEU A 203 -17.29 17.38 12.15
N LYS A 204 -16.58 18.41 11.73
CA LYS A 204 -16.55 19.73 12.35
C LYS A 204 -17.03 20.77 11.35
N ILE A 205 -18.09 21.49 11.67
CA ILE A 205 -18.53 22.66 10.90
C ILE A 205 -17.66 23.86 11.31
N GLN A 206 -17.21 24.63 10.33
CA GLN A 206 -16.38 25.84 10.51
C GLN A 206 -17.23 27.11 10.57
#